data_AF-X0W7V7-F1
#
_entry.id   AF-X0W7V7-F1
#
_cell.length_a   1.000
_cell.length_b   1.000
_cell.length_c   1.000
_cell.angle_alpha   90.00
_cell.angle_beta   90.00
_cell.angle_gamma   90.00
#
_symmetry.space_group_name_H-M   'P 1'
#
loop_
_entity.id
_entity.type
_entity.pdbx_description
1 polymer ?
#
loop_
_entity_poly.entity_id
_entity_poly.type
_entity_poly.pdbx_seq_one_letter_code
_entity_poly.pdbx_strand_id
1 'polypeptide(L)'
;PLYMREAIEQAVLDYYQDKDIRQIDHALDRHQVAHNLKVAAQLKSVFLTELFRMQIDLTNIRTMFRLKLTGSDEHNVFLDGGYLVHHLLRHTLDIGNEAIAPLFFTTPYYSVVEAAAAYIISNNSFLKLEQHCEEHLIGFLKTTSQITAGPQSVIAYLLLKEIEIRTVRLILTSKNNALDAKLILDRLGE
;
A
#
# COMPACT_ATOMS: atom_id res chain seq x y z
N PRO A 1 -13.92 11.38 15.80
CA PRO A 1 -13.80 10.01 16.37
C PRO A 1 -12.69 9.97 17.42
N LEU A 2 -12.75 9.11 18.45
CA LEU A 2 -11.76 9.11 19.54
C LEU A 2 -10.33 8.86 19.03
N TYR A 3 -10.15 7.87 18.15
CA TYR A 3 -8.83 7.53 17.59
C TYR A 3 -8.17 8.71 16.86
N MET A 4 -8.96 9.60 16.24
CA MET A 4 -8.45 10.75 15.50
C MET A 4 -7.93 11.83 16.45
N ARG A 5 -8.54 11.96 17.65
CA ARG A 5 -8.00 12.86 18.69
C ARG A 5 -6.64 12.35 19.16
N GLU A 6 -6.57 11.06 19.51
CA GLU A 6 -5.31 10.41 19.94
C GLU A 6 -4.23 10.55 18.87
N ALA A 7 -4.57 10.32 17.60
CA ALA A 7 -3.65 10.47 16.48
C ALA A 7 -3.11 11.90 16.33
N ILE A 8 -3.97 12.93 16.48
CA ILE A 8 -3.57 14.33 16.41
C ILE A 8 -2.68 14.71 17.60
N GLU A 9 -3.05 14.28 18.82
CA GLU A 9 -2.25 14.53 20.02
C GLU A 9 -0.84 13.94 19.89
N GLN A 10 -0.73 12.69 19.44
CA GLN A 10 0.56 12.04 19.19
C GLN A 10 1.34 12.74 18.06
N ALA A 11 0.69 13.05 16.94
CA ALA A 11 1.32 13.73 15.81
C ALA A 11 1.90 15.10 16.19
N VAL A 12 1.18 15.86 17.03
CA VAL A 12 1.68 17.14 17.56
C VAL A 12 2.90 16.90 18.43
N LEU A 13 2.85 15.95 19.37
CA LEU A 13 3.99 15.64 20.26
C LEU A 13 5.23 15.24 19.46
N ASP A 14 5.10 14.29 18.52
CA ASP A 14 6.21 13.79 17.71
C ASP A 14 6.81 14.91 16.82
N TYR A 15 5.95 15.75 16.23
CA TYR A 15 6.42 16.90 15.46
C TYR A 15 7.19 17.91 16.32
N TYR A 16 6.78 18.16 17.56
CA TYR A 16 7.48 19.12 18.41
C TYR A 16 8.81 18.59 18.97
N GLN A 17 9.02 17.27 18.99
CA GLN A 17 10.30 16.66 19.38
C GLN A 17 11.38 16.90 18.33
N ASP A 18 11.13 16.52 17.08
CA ASP A 18 12.18 16.50 16.04
C ASP A 18 11.96 17.51 14.90
N LYS A 19 10.82 18.21 14.88
CA LYS A 19 10.40 19.13 13.80
C LYS A 19 10.30 18.50 12.42
N ASP A 20 10.21 17.18 12.38
CA ASP A 20 10.04 16.40 11.17
C ASP A 20 8.55 16.24 10.83
N ILE A 21 8.14 16.81 9.71
CA ILE A 21 6.76 16.78 9.22
C ILE A 21 6.30 15.36 8.94
N ARG A 22 7.21 14.46 8.57
CA ARG A 22 6.88 13.05 8.24
C ARG A 22 6.34 12.28 9.43
N GLN A 23 6.71 12.67 10.65
CA GLN A 23 6.19 12.05 11.87
C GLN A 23 4.69 12.25 12.04
N ILE A 24 4.14 13.35 11.50
CA ILE A 24 2.69 13.60 11.49
C ILE A 24 1.98 12.50 10.69
N ASP A 25 2.44 12.24 9.46
CA ASP A 25 1.87 11.20 8.60
C ASP A 25 1.99 9.82 9.25
N HIS A 26 3.17 9.49 9.81
CA HIS A 26 3.41 8.21 10.48
C HIS A 26 2.52 8.00 11.72
N ALA A 27 2.24 9.05 12.49
CA ALA A 27 1.33 8.97 13.63
C ALA A 27 -0.11 8.74 13.16
N LEU A 28 -0.57 9.52 12.18
CA LEU A 28 -1.93 9.39 11.62
C LEU A 28 -2.17 7.99 11.04
N ASP A 29 -1.24 7.49 10.23
CA ASP A 29 -1.37 6.18 9.59
C ASP A 29 -1.41 5.06 10.63
N ARG A 30 -0.52 5.08 11.65
CA ARG A 30 -0.50 4.06 12.72
C ARG A 30 -1.82 3.99 13.47
N HIS A 31 -2.39 5.14 13.84
CA HIS A 31 -3.68 5.17 14.53
C HIS A 31 -4.84 4.76 13.61
N GLN A 32 -4.80 5.14 12.33
CA GLN A 32 -5.83 4.78 11.36
C GLN A 32 -5.88 3.26 11.13
N VAL A 33 -4.73 2.61 10.91
CA VAL A 33 -4.70 1.15 10.67
C VAL A 33 -5.11 0.36 11.91
N ALA A 34 -4.67 0.79 13.10
CA ALA A 34 -5.07 0.17 14.36
C ALA A 34 -6.59 0.29 14.58
N HIS A 35 -7.16 1.47 14.29
CA HIS A 35 -8.60 1.68 14.36
C HIS A 35 -9.37 0.80 13.36
N ASN A 36 -8.93 0.74 12.11
CA ASN A 36 -9.57 -0.07 11.07
C ASN A 36 -9.60 -1.55 11.44
N LEU A 37 -8.48 -2.11 11.91
CA LEU A 37 -8.42 -3.50 12.37
C LEU A 37 -9.31 -3.74 13.60
N LYS A 38 -9.33 -2.81 14.56
CA LYS A 38 -10.21 -2.90 15.74
C LYS A 38 -11.69 -2.92 15.32
N VAL A 39 -12.10 -2.06 14.40
CA VAL A 39 -13.47 -2.02 13.88
C VAL A 39 -13.81 -3.31 13.13
N ALA A 40 -12.91 -3.80 12.27
CA ALA A 40 -13.10 -5.06 11.57
C ALA A 40 -13.30 -6.24 12.53
N ALA A 41 -12.49 -6.30 13.60
CA ALA A 41 -12.61 -7.31 14.65
C ALA A 41 -13.91 -7.20 15.45
N GLN A 42 -14.33 -5.99 15.82
CA GLN A 42 -15.60 -5.75 16.51
C GLN A 42 -16.81 -6.18 15.68
N LEU A 43 -16.77 -5.93 14.37
CA LEU A 43 -17.78 -6.37 13.41
C LEU A 43 -17.66 -7.86 13.06
N LYS A 44 -16.62 -8.55 13.52
CA LYS A 44 -16.26 -9.94 13.17
C LYS A 44 -16.24 -10.16 11.65
N SER A 45 -15.83 -9.14 10.91
CA SER A 45 -15.81 -9.18 9.45
C SER A 45 -14.48 -9.73 8.95
N VAL A 46 -14.50 -10.97 8.45
CA VAL A 46 -13.34 -11.60 7.82
C VAL A 46 -12.89 -10.76 6.62
N PHE A 47 -13.81 -10.36 5.76
CA PHE A 47 -13.51 -9.51 4.59
C PHE A 47 -12.77 -8.22 4.96
N LEU A 48 -13.26 -7.45 5.93
CA LEU A 48 -12.60 -6.20 6.34
C LEU A 48 -11.23 -6.47 6.98
N THR A 49 -11.11 -7.56 7.75
CA THR A 49 -9.83 -7.95 8.35
C THR A 49 -8.81 -8.26 7.25
N GLU A 50 -9.16 -9.12 6.29
CA GLU A 50 -8.28 -9.45 5.16
C GLU A 50 -7.93 -8.21 4.33
N LEU A 51 -8.91 -7.37 4.02
CA LEU A 51 -8.72 -6.12 3.28
C LEU A 51 -7.71 -5.20 3.96
N PHE A 52 -7.89 -4.91 5.24
CA PHE A 52 -7.02 -3.98 5.96
C PHE A 52 -5.62 -4.54 6.17
N ARG A 53 -5.49 -5.83 6.49
CA ARG A 53 -4.17 -6.47 6.63
C ARG A 53 -3.40 -6.46 5.30
N MET A 54 -4.08 -6.75 4.20
CA MET A 54 -3.51 -6.63 2.85
C MET A 54 -3.08 -5.20 2.53
N GLN A 55 -3.92 -4.20 2.82
CA GLN A 55 -3.58 -2.79 2.58
C GLN A 55 -2.37 -2.32 3.41
N ILE A 56 -2.25 -2.82 4.65
CA ILE A 56 -1.08 -2.59 5.50
C ILE A 56 0.16 -3.19 4.84
N ASP A 57 0.12 -4.45 4.41
CA ASP A 57 1.27 -5.10 3.78
C ASP A 57 1.69 -4.44 2.47
N LEU A 58 0.74 -4.10 1.58
CA LEU A 58 1.04 -3.39 0.34
C LEU A 58 1.65 -2.01 0.62
N THR A 59 1.20 -1.32 1.67
CA THR A 59 1.79 -0.05 2.09
C THR A 59 3.19 -0.24 2.64
N ASN A 60 3.42 -1.28 3.44
CA ASN A 60 4.75 -1.63 3.94
C ASN A 60 5.72 -2.01 2.82
N ILE A 61 5.28 -2.73 1.78
CA ILE A 61 6.10 -3.04 0.60
C ILE A 61 6.46 -1.75 -0.15
N ARG A 62 5.51 -0.82 -0.35
CA ARG A 62 5.77 0.50 -0.93
C ARG A 62 6.81 1.28 -0.13
N THR A 63 6.63 1.35 1.18
CA THR A 63 7.55 2.01 2.10
C THR A 63 8.94 1.36 2.06
N MET A 64 9.02 0.04 2.08
CA MET A 64 10.26 -0.72 2.01
C MET A 64 11.07 -0.37 0.76
N PHE A 65 10.45 -0.43 -0.43
CA PHE A 65 11.14 -0.06 -1.68
C PHE A 65 11.54 1.42 -1.71
N ARG A 66 10.72 2.32 -1.15
CA ARG A 66 11.06 3.74 -1.04
C ARG A 66 12.28 3.96 -0.16
N LEU A 67 12.32 3.39 1.05
CA LEU A 67 13.45 3.47 1.96
C LEU A 67 14.73 2.96 1.31
N LYS A 68 14.64 1.82 0.64
CA LYS A 68 15.77 1.21 -0.06
C LYS A 68 16.31 2.08 -1.18
N LEU A 69 15.44 2.70 -1.99
CA LEU A 69 15.87 3.60 -3.05
C LEU A 69 16.53 4.87 -2.50
N THR A 70 16.03 5.38 -1.38
CA THR A 70 16.56 6.61 -0.76
C THR A 70 17.77 6.37 0.14
N GLY A 71 18.09 5.12 0.48
CA GLY A 71 19.11 4.78 1.49
C GLY A 71 18.78 5.33 2.88
N SER A 72 17.50 5.31 3.26
CA SER A 72 17.04 5.83 4.56
C SER A 72 17.09 4.73 5.64
N ASP A 73 17.66 5.06 6.80
CA ASP A 73 17.76 4.16 7.97
C ASP A 73 16.52 4.23 8.89
N GLU A 74 15.41 4.80 8.40
CA GLU A 74 14.16 4.86 9.15
C GLU A 74 13.51 3.47 9.29
N HIS A 75 13.74 2.81 10.42
CA HIS A 75 13.24 1.45 10.66
C HIS A 75 11.87 1.37 11.36
N ASN A 76 11.34 2.50 11.84
CA ASN A 76 10.11 2.59 12.64
C ASN A 76 8.90 3.13 11.86
N VAL A 77 8.96 3.08 10.52
CA VAL A 77 7.91 3.61 9.62
C VAL A 77 6.97 2.52 9.09
N PHE A 78 7.24 1.25 9.39
CA PHE A 78 6.37 0.16 8.98
C PHE A 78 5.13 0.10 9.87
N LEU A 79 3.99 -0.07 9.23
CA LEU A 79 2.69 -0.19 9.86
C LEU A 79 2.50 -1.58 10.47
N ASP A 80 1.85 -1.62 11.63
CA ASP A 80 1.54 -2.86 12.34
C ASP A 80 0.24 -3.50 11.86
N GLY A 81 0.11 -4.81 12.09
CA GLY A 81 -1.14 -5.56 11.90
C GLY A 81 -1.30 -6.27 10.55
N GLY A 82 -0.34 -6.13 9.63
CA GLY A 82 -0.28 -6.91 8.39
C GLY A 82 0.04 -8.39 8.60
N TYR A 83 0.34 -9.11 7.52
CA TYR A 83 0.88 -10.46 7.53
C TYR A 83 2.40 -10.47 7.47
N LEU A 84 3.02 -9.43 6.89
CA LEU A 84 4.47 -9.33 6.78
C LEU A 84 5.08 -8.94 8.12
N VAL A 85 6.05 -9.72 8.58
CA VAL A 85 6.77 -9.43 9.81
C VAL A 85 7.81 -8.35 9.55
N HIS A 86 7.93 -7.35 10.42
CA HIS A 86 8.87 -6.23 10.24
C HIS A 86 10.33 -6.65 10.07
N HIS A 87 10.75 -7.76 10.68
CA HIS A 87 12.12 -8.26 10.51
C HIS A 87 12.42 -8.61 9.05
N LEU A 88 11.45 -9.17 8.33
CA LEU A 88 11.57 -9.48 6.90
C LEU A 88 11.79 -8.19 6.11
N LEU A 89 10.93 -7.19 6.33
CA LEU A 89 10.98 -5.90 5.66
C LEU A 89 12.30 -5.16 5.92
N ARG A 90 12.76 -5.12 7.18
CA ARG A 90 14.04 -4.51 7.55
C ARG A 90 15.22 -5.23 6.91
N HIS A 91 15.22 -6.56 6.92
CA HIS A 91 16.28 -7.35 6.30
C HIS A 91 16.42 -7.05 4.81
N THR A 92 15.31 -6.72 4.11
CA THR A 92 15.40 -6.34 2.70
C THR A 92 16.21 -5.07 2.46
N LEU A 93 16.34 -4.17 3.45
CA LEU A 93 17.08 -2.91 3.30
C LEU A 93 18.58 -3.17 3.21
N ASP A 94 19.08 -4.24 3.84
CA ASP A 94 20.51 -4.55 3.97
C ASP A 94 21.07 -5.41 2.82
N ILE A 95 20.21 -6.03 2.01
CA ILE A 95 20.60 -6.98 0.95
C ILE A 95 20.60 -6.34 -0.44
N GLY A 96 21.13 -7.02 -1.45
CA GLY A 96 20.99 -6.61 -2.86
C GLY A 96 19.53 -6.65 -3.36
N ASN A 97 19.19 -5.90 -4.41
CA ASN A 97 17.83 -5.86 -4.94
C ASN A 97 17.38 -7.20 -5.53
N GLU A 98 18.32 -7.94 -6.13
CA GLU A 98 18.12 -9.25 -6.73
C GLU A 98 17.74 -10.31 -5.69
N ALA A 99 18.14 -10.11 -4.43
CA ALA A 99 17.85 -11.02 -3.32
C ALA A 99 16.52 -10.73 -2.61
N ILE A 100 15.81 -9.64 -2.97
CA ILE A 100 14.54 -9.27 -2.30
C ILE A 100 13.42 -10.26 -2.67
N ALA A 101 13.17 -10.49 -3.96
CA ALA A 101 12.02 -11.28 -4.40
C ALA A 101 11.99 -12.72 -3.81
N PRO A 102 13.11 -13.46 -3.73
CA PRO A 102 13.15 -14.77 -3.08
C PRO A 102 12.62 -14.79 -1.63
N LEU A 103 12.81 -13.71 -0.86
CA LEU A 103 12.32 -13.62 0.52
C LEU A 103 10.79 -13.61 0.61
N PHE A 104 10.11 -13.26 -0.47
CA PHE A 104 8.65 -13.18 -0.54
C PHE A 104 8.01 -14.41 -1.19
N PHE A 105 8.80 -15.41 -1.60
CA PHE A 105 8.31 -16.57 -2.38
C PHE A 105 7.13 -17.31 -1.73
N THR A 106 7.10 -17.40 -0.40
CA THR A 106 6.03 -18.07 0.36
C THR A 106 4.87 -17.13 0.71
N THR A 107 4.92 -15.87 0.29
CA THR A 107 3.91 -14.85 0.58
C THR A 107 3.04 -14.61 -0.63
N PRO A 108 1.79 -14.14 -0.47
CA PRO A 108 0.94 -13.76 -1.60
C PRO A 108 1.48 -12.55 -2.39
N TYR A 109 2.54 -11.90 -1.89
CA TYR A 109 3.12 -10.68 -2.46
C TYR A 109 4.33 -10.93 -3.37
N TYR A 110 4.71 -12.20 -3.61
CA TYR A 110 5.86 -12.55 -4.44
C TYR A 110 5.85 -11.83 -5.80
N SER A 111 4.73 -11.92 -6.54
CA SER A 111 4.62 -11.31 -7.88
C SER A 111 4.75 -9.78 -7.84
N VAL A 112 4.21 -9.14 -6.81
CA VAL A 112 4.32 -7.68 -6.61
C VAL A 112 5.78 -7.29 -6.41
N VAL A 113 6.50 -8.02 -5.55
CA VAL A 113 7.89 -7.73 -5.20
C VAL A 113 8.84 -8.06 -6.35
N GLU A 114 8.63 -9.19 -7.04
CA GLU A 114 9.43 -9.61 -8.19
C GLU A 114 9.40 -8.56 -9.31
N ALA A 115 8.20 -8.14 -9.71
CA ALA A 115 8.04 -7.14 -10.75
C ALA A 115 8.58 -5.77 -10.34
N ALA A 116 8.39 -5.38 -9.07
CA ALA A 116 8.92 -4.13 -8.53
C ALA A 116 10.46 -4.11 -8.51
N ALA A 117 11.09 -5.16 -7.97
CA ALA A 117 12.55 -5.24 -7.84
C ALA A 117 13.25 -5.13 -9.20
N ALA A 118 12.79 -5.88 -10.19
CA ALA A 118 13.37 -5.85 -11.53
C ALA A 118 13.21 -4.46 -12.21
N TYR A 119 12.04 -3.83 -12.04
CA TYR A 119 11.73 -2.58 -12.72
C TYR A 119 12.40 -1.36 -12.09
N ILE A 120 12.48 -1.30 -10.75
CA ILE A 120 13.12 -0.20 -10.03
C ILE A 120 14.62 -0.12 -10.38
N ILE A 121 15.32 -1.25 -10.44
CA ILE A 121 16.74 -1.30 -10.83
C ILE A 121 16.93 -0.73 -12.23
N SER A 122 16.10 -1.16 -13.18
CA SER A 122 16.28 -0.86 -14.59
C SER A 122 15.83 0.55 -14.98
N ASN A 123 14.84 1.11 -14.28
CA ASN A 123 14.14 2.33 -14.70
C ASN A 123 14.14 3.45 -13.64
N ASN A 124 14.68 3.21 -12.44
CA ASN A 124 14.62 4.14 -11.31
C ASN A 124 13.20 4.68 -11.05
N SER A 125 12.21 3.78 -11.12
CA SER A 125 10.79 4.13 -11.11
C SER A 125 9.98 3.09 -10.35
N PHE A 126 9.00 3.55 -9.58
CA PHE A 126 8.06 2.70 -8.83
C PHE A 126 6.83 2.29 -9.64
N LEU A 127 6.78 2.59 -10.94
CA LEU A 127 5.56 2.41 -11.74
C LEU A 127 4.99 0.98 -11.66
N LYS A 128 5.84 -0.04 -11.85
CA LYS A 128 5.41 -1.44 -11.77
C LYS A 128 5.02 -1.87 -10.37
N LEU A 129 5.65 -1.31 -9.34
CA LEU A 129 5.26 -1.56 -7.95
C LEU A 129 3.83 -1.08 -7.69
N GLU A 130 3.53 0.16 -8.07
CA GLU A 130 2.18 0.74 -7.89
C GLU A 130 1.12 -0.03 -8.68
N GLN A 131 1.43 -0.42 -9.92
CA GLN A 131 0.55 -1.24 -10.76
C GLN A 131 0.23 -2.58 -10.09
N HIS A 132 1.24 -3.34 -9.69
CA HIS A 132 1.01 -4.65 -9.10
C HIS A 132 0.37 -4.58 -7.71
N CYS A 133 0.62 -3.53 -6.92
CA CYS A 133 -0.14 -3.29 -5.70
C CYS A 133 -1.63 -3.07 -5.98
N GLU A 134 -1.97 -2.27 -7.00
CA GLU A 134 -3.36 -2.01 -7.37
C GLU A 134 -4.02 -3.25 -7.98
N GLU A 135 -3.35 -3.97 -8.87
CA GLU A 135 -3.83 -5.25 -9.43
C GLU A 135 -4.09 -6.28 -8.33
N HIS A 136 -3.19 -6.40 -7.34
CA HIS A 136 -3.37 -7.31 -6.21
C HIS A 136 -4.62 -6.97 -5.39
N LEU A 137 -4.84 -5.67 -5.10
CA LEU A 137 -6.05 -5.20 -4.44
C LEU A 137 -7.30 -5.47 -5.28
N ILE A 138 -7.28 -5.15 -6.58
CA ILE A 138 -8.41 -5.42 -7.49
C ILE A 138 -8.72 -6.91 -7.53
N GLY A 139 -7.70 -7.77 -7.60
CA GLY A 139 -7.84 -9.23 -7.58
C GLY A 139 -8.60 -9.69 -6.34
N PHE A 140 -8.22 -9.18 -5.16
CA PHE A 140 -8.93 -9.45 -3.92
C PHE A 140 -10.38 -8.96 -3.94
N LEU A 141 -10.62 -7.71 -4.36
CA LEU A 141 -11.97 -7.14 -4.43
C LEU A 141 -12.88 -7.91 -5.41
N LYS A 142 -12.33 -8.40 -6.53
CA LYS A 142 -13.09 -9.21 -7.50
C LYS A 142 -13.54 -10.55 -6.92
N THR A 143 -12.89 -11.10 -5.89
CA THR A 143 -13.35 -12.34 -5.23
C THR A 143 -14.74 -12.17 -4.60
N THR A 144 -15.14 -10.95 -4.21
CA THR A 144 -16.46 -10.70 -3.62
C THR A 144 -17.59 -10.68 -4.65
N SER A 145 -17.29 -10.65 -5.95
CA SER A 145 -18.31 -10.67 -7.02
C SER A 145 -19.17 -11.93 -7.01
N GLN A 146 -18.65 -13.02 -6.45
CA GLN A 146 -19.39 -14.28 -6.28
C GLN A 146 -20.31 -14.28 -5.05
N ILE A 147 -20.20 -13.26 -4.18
CA ILE A 147 -21.00 -13.13 -2.98
C ILE A 147 -22.11 -12.12 -3.24
N THR A 148 -23.32 -12.60 -3.49
CA THR A 148 -24.47 -11.78 -3.92
C THR A 148 -25.10 -10.97 -2.78
N ALA A 149 -24.85 -11.31 -1.52
CA ALA A 149 -25.44 -10.64 -0.36
C ALA A 149 -24.39 -10.32 0.71
N GLY A 150 -24.34 -9.05 1.14
CA GLY A 150 -23.57 -8.60 2.29
C GLY A 150 -22.83 -7.27 2.07
N PRO A 151 -22.29 -6.67 3.15
CA PRO A 151 -21.61 -5.38 3.09
C PRO A 151 -20.34 -5.42 2.22
N GLN A 152 -19.66 -6.58 2.12
CA GLN A 152 -18.45 -6.73 1.32
C GLN A 152 -18.64 -6.37 -0.15
N SER A 153 -19.79 -6.71 -0.76
CA SER A 153 -20.04 -6.46 -2.19
C SER A 153 -20.24 -4.97 -2.46
N VAL A 154 -20.86 -4.25 -1.52
CA VAL A 154 -21.03 -2.79 -1.57
C VAL A 154 -19.68 -2.09 -1.40
N ILE A 155 -18.87 -2.53 -0.45
CA ILE A 155 -17.53 -1.98 -0.20
C ILE A 155 -16.61 -2.22 -1.40
N ALA A 156 -16.59 -3.44 -1.93
CA ALA A 156 -15.79 -3.78 -3.10
C ALA A 156 -16.21 -2.98 -4.33
N TYR A 157 -17.51 -2.81 -4.56
CA TYR A 157 -18.01 -1.93 -5.62
C TYR A 157 -17.51 -0.50 -5.45
N LEU A 158 -17.61 0.08 -4.24
CA LEU A 158 -17.15 1.43 -3.97
C LEU A 158 -15.65 1.59 -4.27
N LEU A 159 -14.82 0.69 -3.75
CA LEU A 159 -13.36 0.74 -3.93
C LEU A 159 -12.96 0.55 -5.41
N LEU A 160 -13.62 -0.36 -6.13
CA LEU A 160 -13.41 -0.54 -7.57
C LEU A 160 -13.81 0.72 -8.36
N LYS A 161 -14.90 1.39 -7.96
CA LYS A 161 -15.31 2.66 -8.58
C LYS A 161 -14.34 3.80 -8.29
N GLU A 162 -13.77 3.87 -7.09
CA GLU A 162 -12.72 4.86 -6.79
C GLU A 162 -11.46 4.63 -7.62
N ILE A 163 -11.07 3.38 -7.83
CA ILE A 163 -9.97 3.01 -8.73
C ILE A 163 -10.31 3.45 -10.16
N GLU A 164 -11.46 3.07 -10.70
CA GLU A 164 -11.89 3.46 -12.05
C GLU A 164 -11.86 4.99 -12.26
N ILE A 165 -12.36 5.76 -11.29
CA ILE A 165 -12.32 7.23 -11.33
C ILE A 165 -10.87 7.75 -11.34
N ARG A 166 -9.97 7.17 -10.52
CA ARG A 166 -8.54 7.52 -10.52
C ARG A 166 -7.90 7.23 -11.87
N THR A 167 -8.19 6.08 -12.47
CA THR A 167 -7.71 5.66 -13.80
C THR A 167 -8.19 6.62 -14.88
N VAL A 168 -9.48 6.96 -14.92
CA VAL A 168 -10.04 7.92 -15.89
C VAL A 168 -9.39 9.29 -15.72
N ARG A 169 -9.19 9.75 -14.47
CA ARG A 169 -8.50 11.02 -14.20
C ARG A 169 -7.07 11.01 -14.73
N LEU A 170 -6.32 9.93 -14.51
CA LEU A 170 -4.97 9.76 -15.04
C LEU A 170 -4.96 9.89 -16.57
N ILE A 171 -5.87 9.22 -17.27
CA ILE A 171 -5.98 9.28 -18.74
C ILE A 171 -6.28 10.71 -19.20
N LEU A 172 -7.29 11.36 -18.60
CA LEU A 172 -7.69 12.72 -18.97
C LEU A 172 -6.56 13.72 -18.74
N THR A 173 -5.91 13.68 -17.57
CA THR A 173 -4.76 14.55 -17.26
C THR A 173 -3.61 14.28 -18.23
N SER A 174 -3.31 13.03 -18.56
CA SER A 174 -2.21 12.69 -19.49
C SER A 174 -2.48 13.18 -20.90
N LYS A 175 -3.72 13.01 -21.40
CA LYS A 175 -4.13 13.52 -22.71
C LYS A 175 -4.13 15.05 -22.76
N ASN A 176 -4.56 15.72 -21.69
CA ASN A 176 -4.53 17.18 -21.59
C ASN A 176 -3.10 17.74 -21.63
N ASN A 177 -2.10 16.95 -21.19
CA ASN A 177 -0.68 17.29 -21.26
C ASN A 177 0.00 16.72 -22.53
N ALA A 178 -0.76 16.24 -23.51
CA ALA A 178 -0.26 15.70 -24.77
C ALA A 178 0.80 14.58 -24.60
N LEU A 179 0.68 13.76 -23.56
CA LEU A 179 1.53 12.59 -23.37
C LEU A 179 1.24 11.53 -24.45
N ASP A 180 2.28 10.80 -24.84
CA ASP A 180 2.17 9.73 -25.84
C ASP A 180 1.27 8.59 -25.35
N ALA A 181 0.48 8.01 -26.26
CA ALA A 181 -0.47 6.96 -25.93
C ALA A 181 0.21 5.72 -25.34
N LYS A 182 1.43 5.38 -25.77
CA LYS A 182 2.20 4.27 -25.21
C LYS A 182 2.56 4.54 -23.75
N LEU A 183 2.98 5.77 -23.42
CA LEU A 183 3.30 6.15 -22.05
C LEU A 183 2.07 6.11 -21.14
N ILE A 184 0.89 6.43 -21.68
CA ILE A 184 -0.38 6.33 -20.94
C ILE A 184 -0.70 4.85 -20.67
N LEU A 185 -0.63 3.99 -21.69
CA LEU A 185 -0.88 2.56 -21.56
C LEU A 185 0.09 1.90 -20.58
N ASP A 186 1.38 2.24 -20.67
CA ASP A 186 2.42 1.76 -19.75
C ASP A 186 2.10 2.10 -18.30
N ARG A 187 1.31 3.14 -18.01
CA ARG A 187 0.87 3.51 -16.66
C ARG A 187 -0.41 2.82 -16.19
N LEU A 188 -1.24 2.34 -17.10
CA LEU A 188 -2.50 1.68 -16.76
C LEU A 188 -2.32 0.21 -16.37
N GLY A 189 -1.22 -0.42 -16.80
CA GLY A 189 -1.07 -1.87 -16.72
C GLY A 189 -1.73 -2.54 -17.94
N GLU A 190 -1.55 -3.85 -18.08
CA GLU A 190 -2.25 -4.65 -19.11
C GLU A 190 -3.65 -5.10 -18.64
#